data_AF-A0A554L715-F1
#
_entry.id   AF-A0A554L715-F1
#
_cell.length_a   1.000
_cell.length_b   1.000
_cell.length_c   1.000
_cell.angle_alpha   90.00
_cell.angle_beta   90.00
_cell.angle_gamma   90.00
#
_symmetry.space_group_name_H-M   'P 1'
#
loop_
_entity.id
_entity.type
_entity.pdbx_description
1 polymer ?
#
loop_
_entity_poly.entity_id
_entity_poly.type
_entity_poly.pdbx_seq_one_letter_code
_entity_poly.pdbx_strand_id
1 'polypeptide(L)'
;MPTSCKQTLSNSNPCKAHTQRGKDYCFRHDPANNEAKMVASIKGGRNRALQGFYGSTIKLETPEDVKRFLGKVINAVWSEGVPVPVGSSMGFLTRCWLDAYDASNVVKRLDEIEEKISKTNV
;
A
#
# COMPACT_ATOMS: atom_id res chain seq x y z
N MET A 1 -15.02 5.81 33.13
CA MET A 1 -14.61 6.99 32.36
C MET A 1 -13.15 6.83 31.96
N PRO A 2 -12.76 6.88 30.67
CA PRO A 2 -11.35 6.88 30.30
C PRO A 2 -10.71 8.17 30.82
N THR A 3 -9.74 8.06 31.71
CA THR A 3 -9.02 9.19 32.30
C THR A 3 -7.93 9.67 31.35
N SER A 4 -7.48 10.91 31.52
CA SER A 4 -6.31 11.44 30.80
C SER A 4 -5.01 10.89 31.40
N CYS A 5 -4.01 10.70 30.56
CA CYS A 5 -2.67 10.28 30.95
C CYS A 5 -2.05 11.25 31.96
N LYS A 6 -1.52 10.75 33.08
CA LYS A 6 -0.92 11.58 34.16
C LYS A 6 0.42 12.24 33.81
N GLN A 7 1.03 11.90 32.66
CA GLN A 7 2.34 12.45 32.26
C GLN A 7 2.29 13.93 31.86
N THR A 8 3.25 14.71 32.38
CA THR A 8 3.56 16.07 31.90
C THR A 8 4.63 16.02 30.81
N LEU A 9 4.39 16.71 29.69
CA LEU A 9 5.29 16.77 28.54
C LEU A 9 6.46 17.74 28.78
N SER A 10 7.48 17.70 27.93
CA SER A 10 8.65 18.58 28.00
C SER A 10 8.34 20.07 27.84
N ASN A 11 7.19 20.41 27.25
CA ASN A 11 6.67 21.78 27.13
C ASN A 11 5.76 22.17 28.31
N SER A 12 5.85 21.46 29.44
CA SER A 12 5.07 21.67 30.67
C SER A 12 3.56 21.47 30.54
N ASN A 13 3.05 21.02 29.40
CA ASN A 13 1.63 20.72 29.22
C ASN A 13 1.30 19.27 29.60
N PRO A 14 0.10 19.00 30.15
CA PRO A 14 -0.34 17.64 30.43
C PRO A 14 -0.61 16.86 29.14
N CYS A 15 -0.30 15.57 29.16
CA CYS A 15 -0.64 14.68 28.05
C CYS A 15 -2.16 14.52 27.92
N LYS A 16 -2.70 14.86 26.75
CA LYS A 16 -4.14 14.78 26.46
C LYS A 16 -4.63 13.40 26.00
N ALA A 17 -3.74 12.40 25.92
CA ALA A 17 -4.10 11.06 25.49
C ALA A 17 -4.88 10.30 26.56
N HIS A 18 -5.77 9.40 26.15
CA HIS A 18 -6.48 8.51 27.06
C HIS A 18 -5.53 7.49 27.72
N THR A 19 -5.80 7.18 28.97
CA THR A 19 -5.15 6.08 29.69
C THR A 19 -5.54 4.73 29.11
N GLN A 20 -4.64 3.76 29.29
CA GLN A 20 -4.99 2.36 29.04
C GLN A 20 -5.95 1.88 30.12
N ARG A 21 -6.80 0.89 29.80
CA ARG A 21 -7.78 0.35 30.75
C ARG A 21 -7.08 -0.14 32.02
N GLY A 22 -7.48 0.44 33.16
CA GLY A 22 -6.91 0.11 34.47
C GLY A 22 -5.50 0.65 34.73
N LYS A 23 -4.99 1.58 33.90
CA LYS A 23 -3.67 2.21 34.09
C LYS A 23 -3.77 3.72 34.22
N ASP A 24 -2.70 4.32 34.72
CA ASP A 24 -2.56 5.77 34.93
C ASP A 24 -1.98 6.52 33.72
N TYR A 25 -1.43 5.78 32.76
CA TYR A 25 -0.73 6.34 31.60
C TYR A 25 -1.32 5.84 30.29
N CYS A 26 -1.10 6.61 29.22
CA CYS A 26 -1.35 6.14 27.85
C CYS A 26 -0.24 5.18 27.41
N PHE A 27 -0.47 4.47 26.30
CA PHE A 27 0.50 3.51 25.74
C PHE A 27 1.93 4.07 25.60
N ARG A 28 2.07 5.35 25.23
CA ARG A 28 3.38 5.99 25.00
C ARG A 28 4.12 6.34 26.29
N HIS A 29 3.41 6.67 27.35
CA HIS A 29 4.00 7.13 28.62
C HIS A 29 4.04 6.06 29.70
N ASP A 30 3.32 4.94 29.51
CA ASP A 30 3.39 3.78 30.39
C ASP A 30 4.80 3.14 30.35
N PRO A 31 5.54 3.09 31.47
CA PRO A 31 6.86 2.47 31.54
C PRO A 31 6.85 0.98 31.17
N ALA A 32 5.74 0.28 31.43
CA ALA A 32 5.61 -1.15 31.10
C ALA A 32 5.65 -1.40 29.57
N ASN A 33 5.39 -0.37 28.76
CA ASN A 33 5.39 -0.49 27.30
C ASN A 33 6.68 0.07 26.67
N ASN A 34 7.76 0.26 27.42
CA ASN A 34 8.99 0.89 26.91
C ASN A 34 9.55 0.22 25.64
N GLU A 35 9.54 -1.11 25.59
CA GLU A 35 9.96 -1.84 24.39
C GLU A 35 8.93 -1.72 23.26
N ALA A 36 7.66 -2.02 23.56
CA ALA A 36 6.57 -1.99 22.59
C ALA A 36 6.40 -0.62 21.91
N LYS A 37 6.55 0.48 22.66
CA LYS A 37 6.44 1.84 22.12
C LYS A 37 7.63 2.21 21.23
N MET A 38 8.82 1.66 21.49
CA MET A 38 9.99 1.86 20.63
C MET A 38 9.81 1.13 19.31
N VAL A 39 9.39 -0.14 19.36
CA VAL A 39 9.06 -0.93 18.16
C VAL A 39 7.98 -0.24 17.33
N ALA A 40 6.89 0.23 17.96
CA ALA A 40 5.83 0.96 17.28
C ALA A 40 6.33 2.25 16.61
N SER A 41 7.22 3.00 17.28
CA SER A 41 7.81 4.23 16.71
C SER A 41 8.71 3.93 15.52
N ILE A 42 9.55 2.89 15.60
CA ILE A 42 10.42 2.44 14.49
C ILE A 42 9.56 1.99 13.31
N LYS A 43 8.53 1.18 13.55
CA LYS A 43 7.60 0.72 12.51
C LYS A 43 6.89 1.90 11.86
N GLY A 44 6.39 2.85 12.65
CA GLY A 44 5.77 4.07 12.14
C GLY A 44 6.73 4.92 11.30
N GLY A 45 7.99 5.03 11.74
CA GLY A 45 9.06 5.71 10.98
C GLY A 45 9.34 5.04 9.64
N ARG A 46 9.51 3.71 9.62
CA ARG A 46 9.69 2.92 8.39
C ARG A 46 8.52 3.09 7.44
N ASN A 47 7.28 3.03 7.94
CA ASN A 47 6.10 3.24 7.10
C ASN A 47 6.04 4.65 6.50
N ARG A 48 6.38 5.69 7.27
CA ARG A 48 6.46 7.06 6.75
C ARG A 48 7.55 7.21 5.69
N ALA A 49 8.67 6.51 5.83
CA ALA A 49 9.74 6.51 4.83
C ALA A 49 9.32 5.86 3.50
N LEU A 50 8.22 5.10 3.46
CA LEU A 50 7.63 4.58 2.22
C LEU A 50 6.63 5.56 1.58
N GLN A 51 6.23 6.62 2.29
CA GLN A 51 5.35 7.66 1.77
C GLN A 51 6.15 8.67 0.93
N GLY A 52 5.51 9.29 -0.05
CA GLY A 52 6.16 10.33 -0.89
C GLY A 52 6.69 9.84 -2.23
N PHE A 53 6.69 8.53 -2.47
CA PHE A 53 6.99 7.95 -3.78
C PHE A 53 5.74 7.99 -4.67
N TYR A 54 5.41 9.20 -5.12
CA TYR A 54 4.28 9.44 -6.01
C TYR A 54 4.80 9.89 -7.38
N GLY A 55 4.45 9.14 -8.42
CA GLY A 55 4.68 9.53 -9.81
C GLY A 55 3.49 10.27 -10.41
N SER A 56 3.65 10.75 -11.64
CA SER A 56 2.49 11.15 -12.45
C SER A 56 1.59 9.94 -12.71
N THR A 57 0.30 10.19 -12.91
CA THR A 57 -0.65 9.14 -13.28
C THR A 57 -0.21 8.46 -14.57
N ILE A 58 -0.19 7.13 -14.55
CA ILE A 58 0.11 6.30 -15.71
C ILE A 58 -1.16 5.55 -16.08
N LYS A 59 -1.55 5.64 -17.35
CA LYS A 59 -2.66 4.87 -17.90
C LYS A 59 -2.10 3.59 -18.50
N LEU A 60 -2.69 2.45 -18.13
CA LEU A 60 -2.37 1.13 -18.68
C LEU A 60 -3.58 0.68 -19.49
N GLU A 61 -3.44 0.61 -20.82
CA GLU A 61 -4.51 0.17 -21.73
C GLU A 61 -4.15 -1.15 -22.41
N THR A 62 -2.86 -1.42 -22.58
CA THR A 62 -2.34 -2.60 -23.27
C THR A 62 -1.25 -3.29 -22.44
N PRO A 63 -0.98 -4.58 -22.70
CA PRO A 63 0.14 -5.28 -22.08
C PRO A 63 1.51 -4.62 -22.35
N GLU A 64 1.69 -3.95 -23.49
CA GLU A 64 2.93 -3.25 -23.79
C GLU A 64 3.12 -2.01 -22.89
N ASP A 65 2.02 -1.36 -22.46
CA ASP A 65 2.10 -0.29 -21.44
C ASP A 65 2.63 -0.83 -20.12
N VAL A 66 2.19 -2.02 -19.70
CA VAL A 66 2.68 -2.69 -18.50
C VAL A 66 4.18 -2.96 -18.59
N LYS A 67 4.65 -3.47 -19.72
CA LYS A 67 6.08 -3.73 -19.96
C LYS A 67 6.91 -2.45 -19.85
N ARG A 68 6.46 -1.36 -20.50
CA ARG A 68 7.12 -0.05 -20.39
C ARG A 68 7.13 0.47 -18.95
N PHE A 69 6.00 0.35 -18.26
CA PHE A 69 5.87 0.76 -16.86
C PHE A 69 6.80 -0.04 -15.94
N LEU A 70 6.85 -1.37 -16.07
CA LEU A 70 7.73 -2.21 -15.28
C LEU A 70 9.21 -1.89 -15.51
N GLY A 71 9.61 -1.57 -16.75
CA GLY A 71 10.97 -1.09 -17.02
C GLY A 71 11.32 0.16 -16.22
N LYS A 72 10.39 1.12 -16.10
CA LYS A 72 10.57 2.31 -15.26
C LYS A 72 10.66 1.94 -13.77
N VAL A 73 9.78 1.08 -13.28
CA VAL A 73 9.78 0.64 -11.88
C VAL A 73 11.09 -0.07 -11.51
N ILE A 74 11.60 -0.94 -12.38
CA ILE A 74 12.86 -1.65 -12.17
C ILE A 74 14.02 -0.66 -12.03
N ASN A 75 14.14 0.29 -12.96
CA ASN A 75 15.20 1.31 -12.89
C ASN A 75 15.06 2.19 -11.65
N ALA A 76 13.83 2.56 -11.29
CA ALA A 76 13.58 3.42 -10.15
C ALA A 76 13.96 2.73 -8.81
N VAL A 77 13.69 1.42 -8.69
CA VAL A 77 14.13 0.61 -7.54
C VAL A 77 15.63 0.38 -7.55
N TRP A 78 16.23 0.14 -8.71
CA TRP A 78 17.65 -0.18 -8.85
C TRP A 78 18.56 1.02 -8.60
N SER A 79 18.21 2.20 -9.12
CA SER A 79 19.11 3.35 -9.19
C SER A 79 18.54 4.66 -8.63
N GLU A 80 17.23 4.81 -8.50
CA GLU A 80 16.61 6.11 -8.18
C GLU A 80 16.10 6.20 -6.72
N GLY A 81 16.37 5.16 -5.92
CA GLY A 81 16.06 5.16 -4.49
C GLY A 81 14.60 4.87 -4.16
N VAL A 82 13.80 4.36 -5.11
CA VAL A 82 12.46 3.87 -4.80
C VAL A 82 12.55 2.65 -3.87
N PRO A 83 11.80 2.61 -2.76
CA PRO A 83 11.86 1.49 -1.83
C PRO A 83 11.38 0.19 -2.49
N VAL A 84 12.10 -0.90 -2.23
CA VAL A 84 11.73 -2.24 -2.72
C VAL A 84 10.25 -2.59 -2.46
N PRO A 85 9.65 -2.32 -1.27
CA PRO A 85 8.24 -2.62 -1.04
C PRO A 85 7.29 -1.88 -1.99
N VAL A 86 7.62 -0.65 -2.38
CA VAL A 86 6.84 0.12 -3.37
C VAL A 86 6.93 -0.57 -4.73
N GLY A 87 8.14 -0.91 -5.19
CA GLY A 87 8.35 -1.64 -6.44
C GLY A 87 7.64 -3.00 -6.47
N SER A 88 7.72 -3.77 -5.39
CA SER A 88 7.01 -5.06 -5.26
C SER A 88 5.49 -4.88 -5.35
N SER A 89 4.94 -3.85 -4.71
CA SER A 89 3.50 -3.55 -4.81
C SER A 89 3.10 -3.21 -6.24
N MET A 90 3.90 -2.43 -6.96
CA MET A 90 3.63 -2.08 -8.37
C MET A 90 3.68 -3.33 -9.26
N GLY A 91 4.69 -4.20 -9.07
CA GLY A 91 4.78 -5.46 -9.79
C GLY A 91 3.55 -6.36 -9.60
N PHE A 92 3.09 -6.52 -8.36
CA PHE A 92 1.88 -7.29 -8.05
C PHE A 92 0.63 -6.71 -8.74
N LEU A 93 0.40 -5.39 -8.61
CA LEU A 93 -0.76 -4.74 -9.22
C LEU A 93 -0.77 -4.86 -10.75
N THR A 94 0.40 -4.72 -11.38
CA THR A 94 0.53 -4.91 -12.83
C THR A 94 0.24 -6.34 -13.27
N ARG A 95 0.59 -7.33 -12.42
CA ARG A 95 0.25 -8.72 -12.69
C ARG A 95 -1.26 -8.93 -12.65
N CYS A 96 -1.94 -8.43 -11.61
CA CYS A 96 -3.40 -8.47 -11.53
C CYS A 96 -4.07 -7.78 -12.72
N TRP A 97 -3.50 -6.67 -13.19
CA TRP A 97 -4.00 -5.98 -14.37
C TRP A 97 -3.86 -6.85 -15.63
N LEU A 98 -2.72 -7.51 -15.84
CA LEU A 98 -2.51 -8.42 -16.97
C LEU A 98 -3.47 -9.61 -16.93
N ASP A 99 -3.63 -10.23 -15.75
CA ASP A 99 -4.54 -11.36 -15.58
C ASP A 99 -5.99 -10.96 -15.92
N ALA A 100 -6.43 -9.76 -15.53
CA ALA A 100 -7.75 -9.23 -15.86
C ALA A 100 -7.89 -8.88 -17.36
N TYR A 101 -6.84 -8.31 -17.97
CA TYR A 101 -6.81 -8.01 -19.40
C TYR A 101 -6.95 -9.28 -20.24
N ASP A 102 -6.16 -10.31 -19.92
CA ASP A 102 -6.18 -11.59 -20.62
C ASP A 102 -7.55 -12.28 -20.50
N ALA A 103 -8.14 -12.27 -19.31
CA ALA A 103 -9.49 -12.79 -19.09
C ALA A 103 -10.52 -12.06 -19.99
N SER A 104 -10.45 -10.73 -20.07
CA SER A 104 -11.37 -9.95 -20.92
C SER A 104 -11.20 -10.24 -22.41
N ASN A 105 -9.95 -10.46 -22.86
CA ASN A 105 -9.64 -10.77 -24.25
C ASN A 105 -10.13 -12.18 -24.65
N VAL A 106 -10.00 -13.15 -23.73
CA VAL A 106 -10.54 -14.51 -23.95
C VAL A 106 -12.06 -14.47 -24.09
N VAL A 107 -12.77 -13.75 -23.22
CA VAL A 107 -14.23 -13.60 -23.30
C VAL A 107 -14.62 -12.97 -24.64
N LYS A 108 -13.97 -11.86 -25.02
CA LYS A 108 -14.25 -11.20 -26.31
C LYS A 108 -14.07 -12.12 -27.50
N ARG A 109 -12.98 -12.91 -27.52
CA ARG A 109 -12.73 -13.88 -28.60
C ARG A 109 -13.74 -15.01 -28.63
N LEU A 110 -14.25 -15.43 -27.46
CA LEU A 110 -15.31 -16.43 -27.36
C LEU A 110 -16.61 -15.88 -27.96
N ASP A 111 -17.02 -14.66 -27.58
CA ASP A 111 -18.20 -13.99 -28.11
C ASP A 111 -18.14 -13.88 -29.65
N GLU A 112 -16.97 -13.49 -30.20
CA GLU A 112 -16.75 -13.42 -31.65
C GLU A 112 -16.87 -14.78 -32.36
N ILE A 113 -16.50 -15.88 -31.69
CA ILE A 113 -16.64 -17.23 -32.22
C ILE A 113 -18.10 -17.67 -32.17
N GLU A 114 -18.78 -17.47 -31.05
CA GLU A 114 -20.21 -17.82 -30.86
C GLU A 114 -21.10 -17.06 -31.85
N GLU A 115 -20.82 -15.79 -32.10
CA GLU A 115 -21.51 -14.98 -33.12
C GLU A 115 -21.30 -15.56 -34.54
N LYS A 116 -20.10 -16.02 -34.87
CA LYS A 116 -19.84 -16.65 -36.18
C LYS A 116 -20.54 -18.00 -36.32
N ILE A 117 -20.55 -18.83 -35.27
CA ILE A 117 -21.21 -20.13 -35.28
C ILE A 117 -22.72 -19.95 -35.45
N SER A 118 -23.34 -19.03 -34.70
CA SER A 118 -24.78 -18.76 -34.82
C SER A 118 -25.17 -18.29 -36.22
N LYS A 119 -24.34 -17.47 -36.88
CA LYS A 119 -24.55 -17.04 -38.28
C LYS A 119 -24.34 -18.13 -39.32
N THR A 120 -23.60 -19.19 -38.99
CA THR A 120 -23.31 -20.31 -39.92
C THR A 120 -24.35 -21.44 -39.82
N ASN A 121 -25.08 -21.51 -38.71
CA ASN A 121 -26.16 -22.49 -38.48
C ASN A 121 -27.56 -21.99 -38.90
N VAL A 122 -27.62 -20.96 -39.75
CA VAL A 122 -28.81 -20.48 -40.48
C VAL A 122 -28.62 -20.78 -41.96
#